data_AF-A0A7V7S560-F1
#
_entry.id   AF-A0A7V7S560-F1
#
_cell.length_a   1.000
_cell.length_b   1.000
_cell.length_c   1.000
_cell.angle_alpha   90.00
_cell.angle_beta   90.00
_cell.angle_gamma   90.00
#
_symmetry.space_group_name_H-M   'P 1'
#
loop_
_entity.id
_entity.type
_entity.pdbx_description
1 polymer ?
#
loop_
_entity_poly.entity_id
_entity_poly.type
_entity_poly.pdbx_seq_one_letter_code
_entity_poly.pdbx_strand_id
1 'polypeptide(L)'
;MGKETNEKEEKKRRGCGCFGCLGIIILIGSCAKGSDSDKSDKASTSIKQEETKKSEKAKEDEKKQQELQKQQEEEKKHEEFKKQEAEQKRQQELQKQRDEQQKQQELKKQQELQNQNKQKETTPQPKTNQASEKNGTCNIKGNKNSKGEKIYHMPGQQFYDKTKAEEMFCSEADAQAASYRASKR
;
A
#
# COMPACT_ATOMS: atom_id res chain seq x y z
N MET A 1 39.26 18.82 9.52
CA MET A 1 39.70 17.73 10.42
C MET A 1 39.11 16.45 9.84
N GLY A 2 39.72 15.83 8.83
CA GLY A 2 40.85 14.87 8.93
C GLY A 2 40.24 13.46 9.04
N LYS A 3 40.60 12.43 8.27
CA LYS A 3 41.54 12.19 7.17
C LYS A 3 41.07 10.89 6.50
N GLU A 4 41.25 10.80 5.18
CA GLU A 4 41.14 9.59 4.38
C GLU A 4 42.32 8.63 4.63
N THR A 5 42.07 7.31 4.51
CA THR A 5 43.00 6.21 4.13
C THR A 5 42.06 5.06 3.70
N ASN A 6 41.92 4.58 2.45
CA ASN A 6 42.86 4.04 1.45
C ASN A 6 43.82 2.99 2.02
N GLU A 7 43.66 1.71 1.68
CA GLU A 7 44.39 1.05 0.58
C GLU A 7 44.30 -0.49 0.66
N LYS A 8 44.15 -1.09 -0.53
CA LYS A 8 44.45 -2.44 -1.04
C LYS A 8 44.93 -3.53 -0.07
N GLU A 9 44.46 -4.76 -0.29
CA GLU A 9 45.38 -5.79 -0.82
C GLU A 9 44.66 -6.87 -1.64
N GLU A 10 45.08 -6.96 -2.90
CA GLU A 10 44.80 -8.01 -3.87
C GLU A 10 46.09 -8.84 -4.03
N LYS A 11 46.01 -10.16 -3.85
CA LYS A 11 46.96 -11.25 -4.27
C LYS A 11 46.56 -12.51 -3.49
N LYS A 12 46.56 -13.76 -3.97
CA LYS A 12 47.22 -14.42 -5.10
C LYS A 12 46.57 -15.80 -5.28
N ARG A 13 46.26 -16.21 -6.51
CA ARG A 13 45.94 -17.61 -6.86
C ARG A 13 47.18 -18.49 -6.66
N ARG A 14 47.04 -19.68 -6.08
CA ARG A 14 47.88 -20.87 -6.36
C ARG A 14 47.07 -22.15 -6.15
N GLY A 15 46.81 -22.87 -7.24
CA GLY A 15 46.40 -24.26 -7.21
C GLY A 15 47.56 -25.16 -6.76
N CYS A 16 47.19 -26.24 -6.07
CA CYS A 16 48.02 -27.38 -5.70
C CYS A 16 47.02 -28.53 -5.64
N GLY A 17 47.10 -29.63 -6.37
CA GLY A 17 48.16 -30.25 -7.15
C GLY A 17 47.79 -31.72 -7.15
N CYS A 18 47.17 -32.19 -8.24
CA CYS A 18 46.93 -33.62 -8.47
C CYS A 18 48.28 -34.28 -8.72
N PHE A 19 48.91 -34.84 -7.68
CA PHE A 19 50.10 -35.68 -7.78
C PHE A 19 50.07 -36.72 -6.66
N GLY A 20 49.76 -37.95 -7.03
CA GLY A 20 49.74 -39.08 -6.09
C GLY A 20 49.34 -40.42 -6.71
N CYS A 21 49.36 -40.58 -8.04
CA CYS A 21 49.49 -41.90 -8.65
C CYS A 21 50.97 -42.20 -8.80
N LEU A 22 51.52 -43.05 -7.92
CA LEU A 22 52.79 -43.79 -7.95
C LEU A 22 52.85 -44.48 -6.57
N GLY A 23 52.42 -45.72 -6.36
CA GLY A 23 52.72 -46.94 -7.09
C GLY A 23 53.88 -47.65 -6.38
N ILE A 24 53.64 -48.53 -5.40
CA ILE A 24 54.64 -49.50 -4.91
C ILE A 24 53.98 -50.85 -4.53
N ILE A 25 54.21 -51.82 -5.43
CA ILE A 25 54.74 -53.16 -5.21
C ILE A 25 53.91 -54.21 -4.43
N ILE A 26 53.35 -55.10 -5.26
CA ILE A 26 53.20 -56.56 -5.13
C ILE A 26 54.15 -57.19 -4.08
N LEU A 27 53.59 -57.76 -3.02
CA LEU A 27 54.21 -58.87 -2.29
C LEU A 27 53.34 -60.12 -2.45
N ILE A 28 53.54 -60.78 -3.60
CA ILE A 28 53.24 -62.19 -3.77
C ILE A 28 54.39 -62.97 -3.13
N GLY A 29 54.06 -63.90 -2.24
CA GLY A 29 54.92 -65.07 -2.00
C GLY A 29 55.26 -65.35 -0.54
N SER A 30 54.53 -66.28 0.05
CA SER A 30 55.17 -67.43 0.70
C SER A 30 54.20 -68.60 0.73
N CYS A 31 54.40 -69.52 -0.22
CA CYS A 31 53.93 -70.88 -0.13
C CYS A 31 54.64 -71.56 1.04
N ALA A 32 53.90 -71.96 2.08
CA ALA A 32 54.32 -73.00 2.99
C ALA A 32 53.45 -74.23 2.72
N LYS A 33 54.16 -75.33 2.46
CA LYS A 33 53.69 -76.65 2.03
C LYS A 33 53.37 -77.46 3.29
N GLY A 34 52.17 -78.03 3.37
CA GLY A 34 51.74 -79.01 4.39
C GLY A 34 50.28 -79.40 4.10
N SER A 35 50.05 -80.47 3.35
CA SER A 35 49.71 -81.83 3.82
C SER A 35 48.23 -82.00 4.18
N ASP A 36 47.53 -82.57 3.19
CA ASP A 36 46.34 -83.44 3.15
C ASP A 36 45.27 -83.48 4.25
N SER A 37 44.04 -83.70 3.74
CA SER A 37 42.77 -84.16 4.38
C SER A 37 42.16 -83.17 5.41
N ASP A 38 40.89 -82.74 5.34
CA ASP A 38 39.70 -83.50 5.00
C ASP A 38 38.56 -82.60 4.47
N LYS A 39 37.63 -83.28 3.82
CA LYS A 39 36.40 -82.80 3.21
C LYS A 39 35.37 -82.40 4.28
N SER A 40 34.39 -81.59 3.83
CA SER A 40 33.14 -81.17 4.48
C SER A 40 33.19 -80.03 5.52
N ASP A 41 32.31 -79.05 5.26
CA ASP A 41 31.76 -78.04 6.17
C ASP A 41 32.49 -76.70 6.34
N LYS A 42 32.69 -75.97 5.23
CA LYS A 42 32.91 -74.50 5.31
C LYS A 42 32.34 -73.72 4.12
N ALA A 43 31.08 -73.96 3.78
CA ALA A 43 30.32 -73.15 2.82
C ALA A 43 29.13 -72.39 3.46
N SER A 44 29.10 -72.26 4.80
CA SER A 44 27.98 -71.62 5.51
C SER A 44 28.36 -70.46 6.44
N THR A 45 29.62 -69.97 6.38
CA THR A 45 30.06 -68.83 7.22
C THR A 45 30.46 -67.59 6.42
N SER A 46 30.73 -67.69 5.12
CA SER A 46 31.03 -66.50 4.29
C SER A 46 29.78 -65.78 3.75
N ILE A 47 28.64 -66.46 3.62
CA ILE A 47 27.38 -65.84 3.14
C ILE A 47 26.76 -64.93 4.21
N LYS A 48 26.97 -65.21 5.51
CA LYS A 48 26.38 -64.45 6.63
C LYS A 48 27.12 -63.13 6.96
N GLN A 49 28.36 -62.96 6.48
CA GLN A 49 29.17 -61.75 6.70
C GLN A 49 29.02 -60.71 5.56
N GLU A 50 28.71 -61.14 4.33
CA GLU A 50 28.38 -60.22 3.23
C GLU A 50 26.96 -59.66 3.34
N GLU A 51 25.99 -60.45 3.79
CA GLU A 51 24.62 -59.97 4.01
C GLU A 51 24.51 -58.93 5.14
N THR A 52 25.32 -59.07 6.20
CA THR A 52 25.34 -58.11 7.32
C THR A 52 26.00 -56.78 6.94
N LYS A 53 27.12 -56.79 6.19
CA LYS A 53 27.73 -55.55 5.65
C LYS A 53 26.88 -54.85 4.60
N LYS A 54 26.16 -55.60 3.74
CA LYS A 54 25.25 -55.04 2.75
C LYS A 54 23.99 -54.43 3.39
N SER A 55 23.50 -55.04 4.48
CA SER A 55 22.38 -54.55 5.29
C SER A 55 22.72 -53.27 6.07
N GLU A 56 23.92 -53.17 6.65
CA GLU A 56 24.38 -51.96 7.36
C GLU A 56 24.60 -50.79 6.39
N LYS A 57 25.19 -51.03 5.22
CA LYS A 57 25.39 -50.00 4.19
C LYS A 57 24.06 -49.46 3.63
N ALA A 58 23.08 -50.33 3.39
CA ALA A 58 21.75 -49.90 2.94
C ALA A 58 21.02 -49.03 3.98
N LYS A 59 21.17 -49.33 5.28
CA LYS A 59 20.61 -48.52 6.37
C LYS A 59 21.32 -47.17 6.52
N GLU A 60 22.64 -47.11 6.28
CA GLU A 60 23.39 -45.86 6.29
C GLU A 60 22.99 -44.95 5.11
N ASP A 61 22.82 -45.53 3.92
CA ASP A 61 22.40 -44.80 2.72
C ASP A 61 20.97 -44.26 2.86
N GLU A 62 20.04 -45.03 3.45
CA GLU A 62 18.67 -44.58 3.75
C GLU A 62 18.66 -43.44 4.79
N LYS A 63 19.48 -43.54 5.84
CA LYS A 63 19.61 -42.49 6.86
C LYS A 63 20.18 -41.20 6.27
N LYS A 64 21.19 -41.28 5.40
CA LYS A 64 21.73 -40.13 4.66
C LYS A 64 20.69 -39.52 3.72
N GLN A 65 19.87 -40.34 3.07
CA GLN A 65 18.82 -39.86 2.20
C GLN A 65 17.71 -39.13 2.98
N GLN A 66 17.32 -39.65 4.15
CA GLN A 66 16.37 -38.97 5.05
C GLN A 66 16.94 -37.66 5.60
N GLU A 67 18.22 -37.63 5.97
CA GLU A 67 18.88 -36.42 6.48
C GLU A 67 18.99 -35.34 5.40
N LEU A 68 19.31 -35.72 4.15
CA LEU A 68 19.33 -34.81 3.00
C LEU A 68 17.93 -34.25 2.69
N GLN A 69 16.89 -35.10 2.72
CA GLN A 69 15.51 -34.66 2.54
C GLN A 69 15.08 -33.67 3.61
N LYS A 70 15.43 -33.93 4.88
CA LYS A 70 15.14 -33.03 5.99
C LYS A 70 15.84 -31.68 5.83
N GLN A 71 17.11 -31.67 5.44
CA GLN A 71 17.86 -30.43 5.17
C GLN A 71 17.22 -29.62 4.02
N GLN A 72 16.81 -30.29 2.95
CA GLN A 72 16.12 -29.64 1.83
C GLN A 72 14.74 -29.07 2.23
N GLU A 73 14.00 -29.77 3.10
CA GLU A 73 12.72 -29.29 3.61
C GLU A 73 12.90 -28.08 4.54
N GLU A 74 13.89 -28.10 5.42
CA GLU A 74 14.25 -26.97 6.29
C GLU A 74 14.69 -25.75 5.48
N GLU A 75 15.49 -25.95 4.42
CA GLU A 75 15.90 -24.88 3.51
C GLU A 75 14.71 -24.28 2.76
N LYS A 76 13.83 -25.12 2.20
CA LYS A 76 12.59 -24.65 1.55
C LYS A 76 11.69 -23.88 2.49
N LYS A 77 11.54 -24.35 3.73
CA LYS A 77 10.73 -23.68 4.76
C LYS A 77 11.31 -22.32 5.15
N HIS A 78 12.64 -22.22 5.22
CA HIS A 78 13.32 -20.95 5.47
C HIS A 78 13.19 -19.96 4.30
N GLU A 79 13.30 -20.46 3.07
CA GLU A 79 13.06 -19.66 1.86
C GLU A 79 11.61 -19.15 1.79
N GLU A 80 10.65 -20.02 2.08
CA GLU A 80 9.24 -19.66 2.11
C GLU A 80 8.95 -18.61 3.18
N PHE A 81 9.52 -18.75 4.38
CA PHE A 81 9.39 -17.76 5.45
C PHE A 81 9.96 -16.39 5.03
N LYS A 82 11.15 -16.36 4.40
CA LYS A 82 11.73 -15.13 3.85
C LYS A 82 10.85 -14.49 2.78
N LYS A 83 10.26 -15.32 1.90
CA LYS A 83 9.34 -14.85 0.86
C LYS A 83 8.07 -14.26 1.45
N GLN A 84 7.49 -14.90 2.47
CA GLN A 84 6.33 -14.38 3.20
C GLN A 84 6.66 -13.07 3.91
N GLU A 85 7.82 -12.95 4.57
CA GLU A 85 8.25 -11.71 5.22
C GLU A 85 8.45 -10.57 4.21
N ALA A 86 9.08 -10.86 3.05
CA ALA A 86 9.25 -9.90 1.98
C ALA A 86 7.90 -9.45 1.39
N GLU A 87 6.96 -10.37 1.21
CA GLU A 87 5.61 -10.06 0.75
C GLU A 87 4.84 -9.21 1.77
N GLN A 88 4.92 -9.54 3.05
CA GLN A 88 4.30 -8.76 4.12
C GLN A 88 4.88 -7.34 4.19
N LYS A 89 6.19 -7.19 4.06
CA LYS A 89 6.85 -5.87 3.97
C LYS A 89 6.38 -5.08 2.75
N ARG A 90 6.24 -5.73 1.59
CA ARG A 90 5.72 -5.11 0.37
C ARG A 90 4.28 -4.65 0.55
N GLN A 91 3.43 -5.46 1.17
CA GLN A 91 2.04 -5.08 1.46
C GLN A 91 1.96 -3.91 2.45
N GLN A 92 2.81 -3.90 3.48
CA GLN A 92 2.88 -2.80 4.44
C GLN A 92 3.34 -1.49 3.78
N GLU A 93 4.32 -1.55 2.89
CA GLU A 93 4.78 -0.38 2.13
C GLU A 93 3.69 0.15 1.18
N LEU A 94 2.99 -0.74 0.46
CA LEU A 94 1.86 -0.36 -0.38
C LEU A 94 0.73 0.29 0.41
N GLN A 95 0.43 -0.22 1.61
CA GLN A 95 -0.58 0.38 2.47
C GLN A 95 -0.14 1.79 2.92
N LYS A 96 1.13 1.95 3.32
CA LYS A 96 1.67 3.27 3.68
C LYS A 96 1.60 4.27 2.53
N GLN A 97 1.93 3.84 1.30
CA GLN A 97 1.81 4.68 0.10
C GLN A 97 0.35 5.07 -0.18
N ARG A 98 -0.60 4.15 0.01
CA ARG A 98 -2.04 4.44 -0.14
C ARG A 98 -2.49 5.46 0.89
N ASP A 99 -2.11 5.31 2.15
CA ASP A 99 -2.49 6.22 3.23
C ASP A 99 -1.91 7.62 2.99
N GLU A 100 -0.65 7.71 2.53
CA GLU A 100 -0.03 8.98 2.14
C GLU A 100 -0.75 9.63 0.94
N GLN A 101 -1.12 8.85 -0.08
CA GLN A 101 -1.91 9.36 -1.21
C GLN A 101 -3.29 9.84 -0.77
N GLN A 102 -3.98 9.11 0.10
CA GLN A 102 -5.28 9.52 0.64
C GLN A 102 -5.17 10.82 1.42
N LYS A 103 -4.14 10.96 2.28
CA LYS A 103 -3.89 12.20 3.02
C LYS A 103 -3.61 13.38 2.09
N GLN A 104 -2.85 13.17 1.01
CA GLN A 104 -2.62 14.21 -0.01
C GLN A 104 -3.91 14.59 -0.75
N GLN A 105 -4.74 13.60 -1.11
CA GLN A 105 -6.03 13.86 -1.75
C GLN A 105 -6.98 14.62 -0.82
N GLU A 106 -7.03 14.27 0.46
CA GLU A 106 -7.84 14.97 1.45
C GLU A 106 -7.37 16.41 1.64
N LEU A 107 -6.05 16.63 1.74
CA LEU A 107 -5.49 17.98 1.83
C LEU A 107 -5.82 18.81 0.60
N LYS A 108 -5.70 18.22 -0.60
CA LYS A 108 -6.07 18.89 -1.86
C LYS A 108 -7.55 19.23 -1.89
N LYS A 109 -8.43 18.33 -1.43
CA LYS A 109 -9.88 18.58 -1.33
C LYS A 109 -10.19 19.72 -0.34
N GLN A 110 -9.51 19.76 0.80
CA GLN A 110 -9.65 20.87 1.76
C GLN A 110 -9.19 22.20 1.16
N GLN A 111 -8.05 22.22 0.46
CA GLN A 111 -7.58 23.42 -0.25
C GLN A 111 -8.55 23.86 -1.35
N GLU A 112 -9.12 22.92 -2.09
CA GLU A 112 -10.12 23.23 -3.13
C GLU A 112 -11.40 23.82 -2.52
N LEU A 113 -11.89 23.26 -1.42
CA LEU A 113 -13.04 23.82 -0.68
C LEU A 113 -12.75 25.23 -0.16
N GLN A 114 -11.54 25.48 0.36
CA GLN A 114 -11.11 26.82 0.78
C GLN A 114 -11.06 27.79 -0.41
N ASN A 115 -10.53 27.36 -1.56
CA ASN A 115 -10.46 28.17 -2.77
C ASN A 115 -11.84 28.45 -3.36
N GLN A 116 -12.77 27.49 -3.34
CA GLN A 116 -14.16 27.70 -3.75
C GLN A 116 -14.88 28.71 -2.85
N ASN A 117 -14.67 28.65 -1.53
CA ASN A 117 -15.22 29.64 -0.60
C ASN A 117 -14.62 31.04 -0.83
N LYS A 118 -13.33 31.12 -1.19
CA LYS A 118 -12.63 32.39 -1.51
C LYS A 118 -13.07 32.98 -2.86
N GLN A 119 -13.40 32.15 -3.85
CA GLN A 119 -13.96 32.57 -5.14
C GLN A 119 -15.44 32.98 -5.04
N LYS A 120 -16.18 32.43 -4.07
CA LYS A 120 -17.51 32.92 -3.70
C LYS A 120 -17.51 34.35 -3.14
N GLU A 121 -16.36 34.83 -2.66
CA GLU A 121 -16.18 36.24 -2.26
C GLU A 121 -15.66 37.15 -3.38
N THR A 122 -15.22 36.61 -4.53
CA THR A 122 -14.54 37.41 -5.57
C THR A 122 -15.09 37.27 -7.00
N THR A 123 -16.22 36.60 -7.21
CA THR A 123 -16.92 36.67 -8.51
C THR A 123 -18.05 37.71 -8.45
N PRO A 124 -18.07 38.73 -9.33
CA PRO A 124 -19.20 39.65 -9.42
C PRO A 124 -20.41 38.83 -9.83
N GLN A 125 -21.42 38.80 -8.96
CA GLN A 125 -22.72 38.21 -9.25
C GLN A 125 -23.19 38.68 -10.64
N PRO A 126 -23.84 37.83 -11.45
CA PRO A 126 -24.66 38.35 -12.52
C PRO A 126 -25.64 39.32 -11.85
N LYS A 127 -25.59 40.59 -12.25
CA LYS A 127 -26.49 41.64 -11.77
C LYS A 127 -27.92 41.28 -12.17
N THR A 128 -28.57 40.41 -11.40
CA THR A 128 -30.00 40.51 -11.16
C THR A 128 -30.12 41.28 -9.85
N ASN A 129 -30.50 42.55 -9.98
CA ASN A 129 -30.72 43.56 -8.94
C ASN A 129 -31.30 43.02 -7.62
N GLN A 130 -30.48 42.46 -6.72
CA GLN A 130 -30.94 41.99 -5.40
C GLN A 130 -29.99 42.33 -4.25
N ALA A 131 -29.20 43.41 -4.38
CA ALA A 131 -28.36 43.87 -3.27
C ALA A 131 -28.16 45.39 -3.26
N SER A 132 -29.26 46.13 -3.23
CA SER A 132 -29.41 47.33 -2.40
C SER A 132 -30.65 47.02 -1.58
N GLU A 133 -30.62 46.72 -0.28
CA GLU A 133 -30.64 47.73 0.78
C GLU A 133 -30.36 47.03 2.13
N LYS A 134 -29.11 46.69 2.45
CA LYS A 134 -28.73 46.37 3.84
C LYS A 134 -28.06 47.53 4.58
N ASN A 135 -27.99 48.70 3.94
CA ASN A 135 -27.50 49.96 4.52
C ASN A 135 -28.22 51.20 3.95
N GLY A 136 -29.46 51.05 3.47
CA GLY A 136 -30.31 52.15 3.02
C GLY A 136 -31.70 51.95 3.60
N THR A 137 -32.37 53.02 3.98
CA THR A 137 -33.70 53.01 4.59
C THR A 137 -34.67 52.14 3.78
N CYS A 138 -35.47 51.30 4.44
CA CYS A 138 -36.47 50.49 3.75
C CYS A 138 -37.48 51.43 3.09
N ASN A 139 -37.43 51.53 1.75
CA ASN A 139 -38.15 52.55 0.99
C ASN A 139 -39.25 51.95 0.09
N ILE A 140 -39.67 50.70 0.29
CA ILE A 140 -40.78 50.11 -0.48
C ILE A 140 -42.05 50.19 0.37
N LYS A 141 -43.06 50.92 -0.11
CA LYS A 141 -44.32 51.14 0.61
C LYS A 141 -45.36 50.11 0.20
N GLY A 142 -45.77 49.23 1.11
CA GLY A 142 -46.91 48.31 0.94
C GLY A 142 -48.19 48.89 1.52
N ASN A 143 -49.31 48.79 0.78
CA ASN A 143 -50.64 49.11 1.29
C ASN A 143 -51.71 48.14 0.77
N LYS A 144 -52.89 48.17 1.39
CA LYS A 144 -54.08 47.50 0.89
C LYS A 144 -55.02 48.53 0.26
N ASN A 145 -55.45 48.29 -0.98
CA ASN A 145 -56.40 49.18 -1.65
C ASN A 145 -57.84 48.97 -1.12
N SER A 146 -58.78 49.83 -1.54
CA SER A 146 -60.20 49.71 -1.17
C SER A 146 -60.88 48.42 -1.65
N LYS A 147 -60.27 47.69 -2.58
CA LYS A 147 -60.73 46.37 -3.06
C LYS A 147 -60.11 45.21 -2.28
N GLY A 148 -59.29 45.49 -1.27
CA GLY A 148 -58.64 44.49 -0.44
C GLY A 148 -57.33 43.92 -1.00
N GLU A 149 -56.82 44.44 -2.12
CA GLU A 149 -55.59 43.95 -2.74
C GLU A 149 -54.34 44.55 -2.07
N LYS A 150 -53.37 43.71 -1.75
CA LYS A 150 -52.04 44.10 -1.24
C LYS A 150 -51.13 44.51 -2.39
N ILE A 151 -50.71 45.78 -2.42
CA ILE A 151 -49.88 46.36 -3.47
C ILE A 151 -48.66 47.04 -2.85
N TYR A 152 -47.48 46.84 -3.42
CA TYR A 152 -46.29 47.59 -3.03
C TYR A 152 -45.90 48.60 -4.10
N HIS A 153 -45.33 49.72 -3.65
CA HIS A 153 -44.84 50.82 -4.46
C HIS A 153 -43.34 51.03 -4.24
N MET A 154 -42.59 51.08 -5.32
CA MET A 154 -41.17 51.44 -5.29
C MET A 154 -40.99 52.95 -5.40
N PRO A 155 -39.87 53.51 -4.88
CA PRO A 155 -39.51 54.90 -5.11
C PRO A 155 -39.51 55.25 -6.60
N GLY A 156 -40.13 56.37 -6.96
CA GLY A 156 -40.25 56.84 -8.35
C GLY A 156 -41.49 56.35 -9.11
N GLN A 157 -42.29 55.44 -8.55
CA GLN A 157 -43.59 55.10 -9.13
C GLN A 157 -44.61 56.22 -8.94
N GLN A 158 -45.58 56.34 -9.85
CA GLN A 158 -46.54 57.45 -9.91
C GLN A 158 -47.30 57.66 -8.60
N PHE A 159 -47.50 56.59 -7.84
CA PHE A 159 -48.30 56.58 -6.63
C PHE A 159 -47.49 56.44 -5.34
N TYR A 160 -46.16 56.44 -5.41
CA TYR A 160 -45.31 56.23 -4.26
C TYR A 160 -45.50 57.31 -3.17
N ASP A 161 -45.53 58.59 -3.56
CA ASP A 161 -45.60 59.70 -2.60
C ASP A 161 -46.97 59.86 -1.95
N LYS A 162 -48.03 59.53 -2.68
CA LYS A 162 -49.41 59.59 -2.16
C LYS A 162 -49.79 58.37 -1.31
N THR A 163 -49.09 57.25 -1.48
CA THR A 163 -49.39 56.03 -0.75
C THR A 163 -48.93 56.16 0.69
N LYS A 164 -49.88 55.95 1.61
CA LYS A 164 -49.59 55.69 3.02
C LYS A 164 -49.26 54.21 3.16
N ALA A 165 -48.06 53.90 3.64
CA ALA A 165 -47.65 52.53 3.85
C ALA A 165 -48.35 51.94 5.08
N GLU A 166 -48.93 50.76 4.93
CA GLU A 166 -49.29 49.86 6.03
C GLU A 166 -48.07 49.06 6.48
N GLU A 167 -47.16 48.75 5.54
CA GLU A 167 -45.96 47.96 5.77
C GLU A 167 -44.81 48.49 4.90
N MET A 168 -43.60 48.57 5.46
CA MET A 168 -42.40 49.02 4.75
C MET A 168 -41.48 47.83 4.49
N PHE A 169 -41.02 47.68 3.25
CA PHE A 169 -40.09 46.63 2.85
C PHE A 169 -38.76 47.23 2.41
N CYS A 170 -37.69 46.47 2.63
CA CYS A 170 -36.34 46.84 2.19
C CYS A 170 -35.97 46.13 0.88
N SER A 171 -36.79 45.16 0.44
CA SER A 171 -36.65 44.50 -0.86
C SER A 171 -38.00 44.12 -1.45
N GLU A 172 -38.07 44.01 -2.78
CA GLU A 172 -39.27 43.52 -3.48
C GLU A 172 -39.58 42.07 -3.10
N ALA A 173 -38.56 41.28 -2.77
CA ALA A 173 -38.70 39.89 -2.37
C ALA A 173 -39.45 39.77 -1.04
N ASP A 174 -39.15 40.65 -0.07
CA ASP A 174 -39.85 40.68 1.22
C ASP A 174 -41.32 41.09 1.04
N ALA A 175 -41.59 42.07 0.17
CA ALA A 175 -42.95 42.50 -0.15
C ALA A 175 -43.76 41.36 -0.80
N GLN A 176 -43.14 40.63 -1.74
CA GLN A 176 -43.77 39.48 -2.40
C GLN A 176 -43.99 38.32 -1.42
N ALA A 177 -43.05 38.04 -0.51
CA ALA A 177 -43.20 37.04 0.55
C ALA A 177 -44.37 37.38 1.49
N ALA A 178 -44.60 38.67 1.76
CA ALA A 178 -45.75 39.17 2.50
C ALA A 178 -47.07 39.21 1.67
N SER A 179 -47.05 38.63 0.47
CA SER A 179 -48.16 38.56 -0.49
C SER A 179 -48.61 39.91 -1.06
N TYR A 180 -47.70 40.88 -1.19
CA TYR A 180 -47.94 42.11 -1.93
C TYR A 180 -47.52 41.94 -3.39
N ARG A 181 -48.37 42.40 -4.32
CA ARG A 181 -48.02 42.48 -5.75
C ARG A 181 -47.47 43.86 -6.12
N ALA A 182 -46.69 43.95 -7.19
CA ALA A 182 -46.20 45.23 -7.68
C ALA A 182 -47.36 46.15 -8.14
N SER A 183 -47.22 47.46 -7.91
CA SER A 183 -48.06 48.45 -8.59
C SER A 183 -47.80 48.44 -10.09
N LYS A 184 -48.85 48.64 -10.88
CA LYS A 184 -48.77 48.74 -12.35
C LYS A 184 -48.47 50.17 -12.84
N ARG A 185 -48.39 51.13 -11.91
CA ARG A 185 -48.29 52.58 -12.16
C ARG A 185 -47.46 53.24 -11.07
#